data_AF-A0A1F4CV58-F1
#
_entry.id   AF-A0A1F4CV58-F1
#
_cell.length_a   1.000
_cell.length_b   1.000
_cell.length_c   1.000
_cell.angle_alpha   90.00
_cell.angle_beta   90.00
_cell.angle_gamma   90.00
#
_symmetry.space_group_name_H-M   'P 1'
#
loop_
_entity.id
_entity.type
_entity.pdbx_description
1 polymer ?
#
loop_
_entity_poly.entity_id
_entity_poly.type
_entity_poly.pdbx_seq_one_letter_code
_entity_poly.pdbx_strand_id
1 'polypeptide(L)'
;METTRQALPLRLLNEALGLAARFRDVEGLQRYLARRRPLVLAASAAMLVIGLACAAGVFMFLAESSAWLALPALILAPFVALGSLFVQFYVFFSWLEGRALARALGHRAGQPPGALGAWLARKLQVDLGSPPPVPWPAAAILVVLPLAMLAVVAPLLAAALLVAAVATPLLYARLDPTR
;
A
#
# COMPACT_ATOMS: atom_id res chain seq x y z
N MET A 1 6.60 -25.11 -22.44
CA MET A 1 6.07 -24.66 -21.13
C MET A 1 7.16 -23.90 -20.39
N GLU A 2 7.51 -22.68 -20.83
CA GLU A 2 8.80 -22.06 -20.47
C GLU A 2 8.79 -20.51 -20.43
N THR A 3 7.65 -19.89 -20.09
CA THR A 3 7.54 -18.41 -20.02
C THR A 3 7.03 -17.88 -18.66
N THR A 4 6.75 -18.76 -17.70
CA THR A 4 6.14 -18.38 -16.39
C THR A 4 7.10 -17.75 -15.38
N ARG A 5 8.38 -17.62 -15.70
CA ARG A 5 9.40 -16.98 -14.84
C ARG A 5 10.02 -15.73 -15.45
N GLN A 6 9.31 -14.99 -16.31
CA GLN A 6 9.69 -13.60 -16.52
C GLN A 6 9.62 -12.92 -15.15
N ALA A 7 10.79 -12.52 -14.65
CA ALA A 7 11.03 -12.23 -13.26
C ALA A 7 9.91 -11.35 -12.68
N LEU A 8 9.15 -11.90 -11.74
CA LEU A 8 8.15 -11.22 -10.92
C LEU A 8 8.52 -9.76 -10.57
N PRO A 9 9.78 -9.43 -10.19
CA PRO A 9 10.18 -8.03 -9.97
C PRO A 9 10.11 -7.13 -11.20
N LEU A 10 10.51 -7.61 -12.39
CA LEU A 10 10.47 -6.82 -13.63
C LEU A 10 9.05 -6.55 -14.08
N ARG A 11 8.14 -7.52 -13.90
CA ARG A 11 6.73 -7.33 -14.19
C ARG A 11 6.11 -6.29 -13.26
N LEU A 12 6.42 -6.36 -11.97
CA LEU A 12 5.99 -5.37 -10.98
C LEU A 12 6.50 -3.97 -11.28
N LEU A 13 7.78 -3.87 -11.64
CA LEU A 13 8.39 -2.60 -12.02
C LEU A 13 7.77 -2.03 -13.29
N ASN A 14 7.55 -2.85 -14.32
CA ASN A 14 6.87 -2.41 -15.55
C ASN A 14 5.42 -1.99 -15.31
N GLU A 15 4.68 -2.72 -14.46
CA GLU A 15 3.32 -2.33 -14.08
C GLU A 15 3.34 -1.01 -13.29
N ALA A 16 4.29 -0.82 -12.36
CA ALA A 16 4.44 0.42 -11.60
C ALA A 16 4.85 1.61 -12.49
N LEU A 17 5.76 1.40 -13.44
CA LEU A 17 6.18 2.41 -14.41
C LEU A 17 5.04 2.75 -15.39
N GLY A 18 4.29 1.75 -15.83
CA GLY A 18 3.09 1.93 -16.64
C GLY A 18 2.01 2.71 -15.89
N LEU A 19 1.83 2.42 -14.59
CA LEU A 19 0.97 3.18 -13.69
C LEU A 19 1.46 4.64 -13.62
N ALA A 20 2.73 4.87 -13.34
CA ALA A 20 3.32 6.21 -13.23
C ALA A 20 3.18 7.02 -14.53
N ALA A 21 3.38 6.38 -15.69
CA ALA A 21 3.18 7.00 -17.00
C ALA A 21 1.71 7.43 -17.19
N ARG A 22 0.75 6.57 -16.85
CA ARG A 22 -0.69 6.92 -16.87
C ARG A 22 -1.04 8.05 -15.90
N PHE A 23 -0.43 8.08 -14.72
CA PHE A 23 -0.60 9.18 -13.76
C PHE A 23 -0.13 10.53 -14.32
N ARG A 24 0.92 10.52 -15.14
CA ARG A 24 1.45 11.73 -15.78
C ARG A 24 0.56 12.21 -16.93
N ASP A 25 -0.04 11.31 -17.68
CA ASP A 25 -0.72 11.64 -18.93
C ASP A 25 -2.25 11.85 -18.77
N VAL A 26 -2.87 11.36 -17.69
CA VAL A 26 -4.33 11.49 -17.47
C VAL A 26 -4.68 12.70 -16.60
N GLU A 27 -5.06 13.80 -17.25
CA GLU A 27 -5.45 15.07 -16.58
C GLU A 27 -6.61 14.91 -15.58
N GLY A 28 -7.53 13.98 -15.81
CA GLY A 28 -8.65 13.70 -14.91
C GLY A 28 -8.20 13.19 -13.54
N LEU A 29 -7.14 12.37 -13.51
CA LEU A 29 -6.55 11.82 -12.29
C LEU A 29 -5.74 12.88 -11.54
N GLN A 30 -5.04 13.75 -12.27
CA GLN A 30 -4.34 14.88 -11.67
C GLN A 30 -5.28 15.89 -11.02
N ARG A 31 -6.39 16.24 -11.67
CA ARG A 31 -7.42 17.11 -11.07
C ARG A 31 -8.08 16.47 -9.85
N TYR A 32 -8.27 15.15 -9.90
CA TYR A 32 -8.77 14.36 -8.78
C TYR A 32 -7.83 14.38 -7.57
N LEU A 33 -6.53 14.15 -7.80
CA LEU A 33 -5.50 14.24 -6.76
C LEU A 33 -5.30 15.67 -6.27
N ALA A 34 -5.34 16.67 -7.15
CA ALA A 34 -5.18 18.08 -6.81
C ALA A 34 -6.28 18.54 -5.82
N ARG A 35 -7.53 18.14 -6.04
CA ARG A 35 -8.64 18.41 -5.10
C ARG A 35 -8.50 17.66 -3.77
N ARG A 36 -7.72 16.58 -3.72
CA ARG A 36 -7.58 15.67 -2.56
C ARG A 36 -6.16 15.62 -2.00
N ARG A 37 -5.33 16.60 -2.34
CA ARG A 37 -3.92 16.73 -1.89
C ARG A 37 -3.73 16.48 -0.39
N PRO A 38 -4.52 17.06 0.54
CA PRO A 38 -4.26 16.84 1.96
C PRO A 38 -4.50 15.38 2.39
N LEU A 39 -5.50 14.71 1.82
CA LEU A 39 -5.78 13.30 2.11
C LEU A 39 -4.70 12.37 1.54
N VAL A 40 -4.22 12.67 0.33
CA VAL A 40 -3.12 11.92 -0.29
C VAL A 40 -1.83 12.12 0.49
N LEU A 41 -1.56 13.36 0.95
CA LEU A 41 -0.40 13.66 1.80
C LEU A 41 -0.48 12.93 3.14
N ALA A 42 -1.65 12.93 3.80
CA ALA A 42 -1.85 12.19 5.03
C ALA A 42 -1.65 10.68 4.85
N ALA A 43 -2.20 10.10 3.78
CA ALA A 43 -1.99 8.69 3.45
C ALA A 43 -0.51 8.37 3.15
N SER A 44 0.18 9.24 2.40
CA SER A 44 1.62 9.07 2.15
C SER A 44 2.45 9.19 3.43
N ALA A 45 2.07 10.07 4.36
CA ALA A 45 2.75 10.20 5.64
C ALA A 45 2.55 8.93 6.49
N ALA A 46 1.34 8.37 6.52
CA ALA A 46 1.09 7.09 7.19
C ALA A 46 1.94 5.96 6.58
N MET A 47 2.04 5.88 5.25
CA MET A 47 2.88 4.88 4.57
C MET A 47 4.37 5.07 4.88
N LEU A 48 4.84 6.32 4.95
CA LEU A 48 6.20 6.65 5.40
C LEU A 48 6.47 6.12 6.80
N VAL A 49 5.55 6.36 7.74
CA VAL A 49 5.67 5.87 9.12
C VAL A 49 5.70 4.33 9.14
N ILE A 50 4.81 3.66 8.41
CA ILE A 50 4.79 2.19 8.32
C ILE A 50 6.10 1.67 7.73
N GLY A 51 6.60 2.26 6.65
CA GLY A 51 7.85 1.82 6.02
C GLY A 51 9.07 1.99 6.91
N LEU A 52 9.16 3.11 7.63
CA LEU A 52 10.19 3.34 8.66
C LEU A 52 10.07 2.34 9.81
N ALA A 53 8.85 2.04 10.26
CA ALA A 53 8.61 1.07 11.31
C ALA A 53 8.96 -0.36 10.88
N CYS A 54 8.71 -0.74 9.63
CA CYS A 54 9.15 -2.02 9.06
C CYS A 54 10.68 -2.13 9.10
N ALA A 55 11.40 -1.09 8.67
CA ALA A 55 12.86 -1.07 8.71
C ALA A 55 13.40 -1.13 10.14
N ALA A 56 12.80 -0.36 11.06
CA ALA A 56 13.14 -0.40 12.48
C ALA A 56 12.87 -1.78 13.10
N GLY A 57 11.75 -2.42 12.76
CA GLY A 57 11.40 -3.76 13.24
C GLY A 57 12.40 -4.83 12.82
N VAL A 58 12.82 -4.81 11.54
CA VAL A 58 13.88 -5.70 11.05
C VAL A 58 15.19 -5.43 11.78
N PHE A 59 15.58 -4.16 11.94
CA PHE A 59 16.80 -3.80 12.64
C PHE A 59 16.80 -4.28 14.09
N MET A 60 15.76 -3.95 14.86
CA MET A 60 15.67 -4.33 16.27
C MET A 60 15.65 -5.85 16.44
N PHE A 61 14.84 -6.57 15.66
CA PHE A 61 14.75 -8.02 15.75
C PHE A 61 16.08 -8.71 15.46
N LEU A 62 16.81 -8.29 14.43
CA LEU A 62 18.12 -8.87 14.10
C LEU A 62 19.19 -8.48 15.13
N ALA A 63 19.22 -7.21 15.55
CA ALA A 63 20.21 -6.71 16.50
C ALA A 63 20.06 -7.34 17.89
N GLU A 64 18.83 -7.59 18.35
CA GLU A 64 18.56 -8.31 19.60
C GLU A 64 18.94 -9.79 19.52
N SER A 65 18.80 -10.41 18.34
CA SER A 65 19.15 -11.82 18.15
C SER A 65 20.66 -12.07 18.24
N SER A 66 21.49 -11.18 17.69
CA SER A 66 22.95 -11.28 17.77
C SER A 66 23.62 -9.99 17.35
N ALA A 67 24.69 -9.59 18.06
CA ALA A 67 25.52 -8.45 17.69
C ALA A 67 26.11 -8.56 16.27
N TRP A 68 26.36 -9.79 15.79
CA TRP A 68 26.85 -10.03 14.42
C TRP A 68 25.80 -9.73 13.35
N LEU A 69 24.51 -9.79 13.69
CA LEU A 69 23.41 -9.50 12.78
C LEU A 69 23.07 -8.00 12.72
N ALA A 70 23.62 -7.17 13.61
CA ALA A 70 23.37 -5.73 13.61
C ALA A 70 23.90 -5.03 12.34
N LEU A 71 25.09 -5.39 11.88
CA LEU A 71 25.68 -4.86 10.64
C LEU A 71 24.86 -5.19 9.38
N PRO A 72 24.50 -6.47 9.10
CA PRO A 72 23.65 -6.77 7.95
C PRO A 72 22.25 -6.18 8.11
N ALA A 73 21.71 -6.06 9.33
CA ALA A 73 20.43 -5.40 9.55
C ALA A 73 20.46 -3.91 9.21
N LEU A 74 21.57 -3.22 9.53
CA LEU A 74 21.77 -1.82 9.16
C LEU A 74 21.79 -1.62 7.64
N ILE A 75 22.41 -2.55 6.92
CA ILE A 75 22.43 -2.54 5.45
C ILE A 75 21.04 -2.85 4.89
N LEU A 76 20.32 -3.81 5.48
CA LEU A 76 19.02 -4.29 5.01
C LEU A 76 17.88 -3.28 5.28
N ALA A 77 17.94 -2.55 6.39
CA ALA A 77 16.93 -1.58 6.82
C ALA A 77 16.49 -0.59 5.72
N PRO A 78 17.40 0.12 5.00
CA PRO A 78 16.98 1.02 3.92
C PRO A 78 16.31 0.29 2.75
N PHE A 79 16.71 -0.94 2.42
CA PHE A 79 16.05 -1.73 1.37
C PHE A 79 14.64 -2.15 1.79
N VAL A 80 14.45 -2.52 3.06
CA VAL A 80 13.12 -2.84 3.60
C VAL A 80 12.24 -1.58 3.64
N ALA A 81 12.78 -0.43 4.08
CA ALA A 81 12.05 0.84 4.04
C ALA A 81 11.61 1.18 2.60
N LEU A 82 12.54 1.20 1.64
CA LEU A 82 12.24 1.55 0.26
C LEU A 82 11.29 0.53 -0.40
N GLY A 83 11.53 -0.77 -0.18
CA GLY A 83 10.69 -1.82 -0.72
C GLY A 83 9.28 -1.80 -0.16
N SER A 84 9.14 -1.62 1.16
CA SER A 84 7.83 -1.50 1.82
C SER A 84 7.07 -0.27 1.34
N LEU A 85 7.74 0.87 1.16
CA LEU A 85 7.14 2.08 0.61
C LEU A 85 6.71 1.88 -0.83
N PHE A 86 7.56 1.26 -1.65
CA PHE A 86 7.24 0.96 -3.05
C PHE A 86 5.97 0.12 -3.16
N VAL A 87 5.86 -0.96 -2.38
CA VAL A 87 4.68 -1.82 -2.37
C VAL A 87 3.44 -1.07 -1.90
N GLN A 88 3.54 -0.31 -0.80
CA GLN A 88 2.42 0.47 -0.26
C GLN A 88 1.91 1.51 -1.25
N PHE A 89 2.82 2.29 -1.85
CA PHE A 89 2.46 3.28 -2.86
C PHE A 89 1.87 2.63 -4.10
N TYR A 90 2.46 1.54 -4.61
CA TYR A 90 1.90 0.82 -5.75
C TYR A 90 0.46 0.38 -5.50
N VAL A 91 0.20 -0.27 -4.36
CA VAL A 91 -1.14 -0.75 -3.99
C VAL A 91 -2.12 0.43 -3.83
N PHE A 92 -1.70 1.50 -3.15
CA PHE A 92 -2.54 2.66 -2.92
C PHE A 92 -2.86 3.43 -4.21
N PHE A 93 -1.86 3.67 -5.06
CA PHE A 93 -2.07 4.38 -6.32
C PHE A 93 -2.86 3.55 -7.32
N SER A 94 -2.63 2.24 -7.39
CA SER A 94 -3.45 1.35 -8.22
C SER A 94 -4.91 1.35 -7.77
N TRP A 95 -5.14 1.40 -6.46
CA TRP A 95 -6.48 1.56 -5.90
C TRP A 95 -7.11 2.92 -6.25
N LEU A 96 -6.36 4.02 -6.15
CA LEU A 96 -6.82 5.36 -6.53
C LEU A 96 -7.16 5.46 -8.02
N GLU A 97 -6.34 4.86 -8.89
CA GLU A 97 -6.61 4.81 -10.33
C GLU A 97 -7.93 4.09 -10.61
N GLY A 98 -8.17 2.92 -9.98
CA GLY A 98 -9.43 2.20 -10.08
C GLY A 98 -10.64 3.05 -9.68
N ARG A 99 -10.54 3.80 -8.57
CA ARG A 99 -11.59 4.74 -8.13
C ARG A 99 -11.79 5.90 -9.10
N ALA A 100 -10.72 6.46 -9.64
CA ALA A 100 -10.81 7.57 -10.59
C ALA A 100 -11.45 7.13 -11.91
N LEU A 101 -11.10 5.93 -12.40
CA LEU A 101 -11.69 5.32 -13.58
C LEU A 101 -13.18 5.01 -13.38
N ALA A 102 -13.54 4.42 -12.23
CA ALA A 102 -14.94 4.16 -11.90
C ALA A 102 -15.78 5.44 -11.86
N ARG A 103 -15.20 6.57 -11.43
CA ARG A 103 -15.87 7.89 -11.48
C ARG A 103 -15.95 8.47 -12.89
N ALA A 104 -14.88 8.36 -13.69
CA ALA A 104 -14.83 8.92 -15.04
C ALA A 104 -15.74 8.16 -16.03
N LEU A 105 -15.88 6.84 -15.86
CA LEU A 105 -16.65 5.96 -16.74
C LEU A 105 -18.05 5.60 -16.18
N GLY A 106 -18.35 6.03 -14.94
CA GLY A 106 -19.58 5.68 -14.23
C GLY A 106 -19.71 4.18 -13.90
N HIS A 107 -20.92 3.75 -13.53
CA HIS A 107 -21.26 2.36 -13.14
C HIS A 107 -20.93 1.28 -14.20
N ARG A 108 -20.52 1.66 -15.43
CA ARG A 108 -20.20 0.71 -16.51
C ARG A 108 -18.79 0.11 -16.42
N ALA A 109 -17.87 0.70 -15.66
CA ALA A 109 -16.50 0.20 -15.51
C ALA A 109 -16.20 -0.37 -14.11
N GLY A 110 -17.12 -0.20 -13.15
CA GLY A 110 -16.95 -0.70 -11.79
C GLY A 110 -17.16 -2.21 -11.73
N GLN A 111 -16.07 -2.97 -11.59
CA GLN A 111 -16.15 -4.38 -11.23
C GLN A 111 -16.87 -4.48 -9.88
N PRO A 112 -17.86 -5.38 -9.72
CA PRO A 112 -18.71 -5.41 -8.53
C PRO A 112 -17.83 -5.56 -7.27
N PRO A 113 -18.07 -4.75 -6.21
CA PRO A 113 -17.28 -4.84 -4.99
C PRO A 113 -17.41 -6.26 -4.42
N GLY A 114 -16.28 -6.87 -4.07
CA GLY A 114 -16.26 -8.19 -3.44
C GLY A 114 -17.11 -8.23 -2.17
N ALA A 115 -17.46 -9.42 -1.67
CA ALA A 115 -18.41 -9.59 -0.56
C ALA A 115 -18.12 -8.68 0.67
N LEU A 116 -16.84 -8.50 1.00
CA LEU A 116 -16.41 -7.57 2.06
C LEU A 116 -16.65 -6.10 1.70
N GLY A 117 -16.36 -5.69 0.47
CA GLY A 117 -16.61 -4.32 -0.01
C GLY A 117 -18.09 -3.98 -0.07
N ALA A 118 -18.93 -4.92 -0.52
CA ALA A 118 -20.39 -4.76 -0.52
C ALA A 118 -20.96 -4.70 0.92
N TRP A 119 -20.39 -5.48 1.84
CA TRP A 119 -20.74 -5.43 3.25
C TRP A 119 -20.32 -4.09 3.90
N LEU A 120 -19.09 -3.62 3.65
CA LEU A 120 -18.58 -2.32 4.12
C LEU A 120 -19.40 -1.14 3.57
N ALA A 121 -19.77 -1.19 2.29
CA ALA A 121 -20.65 -0.18 1.68
C ALA A 121 -22.03 -0.16 2.34
N ARG A 122 -22.62 -1.32 2.66
CA ARG A 122 -23.91 -1.39 3.37
C ARG A 122 -23.82 -0.94 4.83
N LYS A 123 -22.79 -1.36 5.56
CA LYS A 123 -22.68 -1.13 7.02
C LYS A 123 -22.07 0.22 7.39
N LEU A 124 -21.08 0.69 6.65
CA LEU A 124 -20.35 1.93 6.96
C LEU A 124 -20.66 3.08 5.98
N GLN A 125 -21.44 2.86 4.92
CA GLN A 125 -21.63 3.78 3.78
C GLN A 125 -20.32 4.22 3.12
N VAL A 126 -19.32 3.33 3.13
CA VAL A 126 -18.01 3.59 2.54
C VAL A 126 -17.87 2.74 1.29
N ASP A 127 -17.84 3.39 0.13
CA ASP A 127 -17.50 2.73 -1.12
C ASP A 127 -15.97 2.63 -1.23
N LEU A 128 -15.45 1.42 -1.04
CA LEU A 128 -14.02 1.11 -1.19
C LEU A 128 -13.64 0.91 -2.68
N GLY A 129 -14.59 0.75 -3.60
CA GLY A 129 -14.28 0.37 -4.99
C GLY A 129 -13.71 -1.05 -5.11
N SER A 130 -13.13 -1.38 -6.26
CA SER A 130 -12.49 -2.68 -6.50
C SER A 130 -11.18 -2.81 -5.71
N PRO A 131 -10.85 -4.02 -5.19
CA PRO A 131 -9.57 -4.24 -4.54
C PRO A 131 -8.43 -4.04 -5.54
N PRO A 132 -7.35 -3.34 -5.17
CA PRO A 132 -6.20 -3.18 -6.05
C PRO A 132 -5.52 -4.53 -6.30
N PRO A 133 -4.85 -4.71 -7.46
CA PRO A 133 -3.92 -5.81 -7.65
C PRO A 133 -2.80 -5.71 -6.61
N VAL A 134 -2.83 -6.57 -5.59
CA VAL A 134 -1.79 -6.61 -4.57
C VAL A 134 -0.69 -7.57 -5.03
N PRO A 135 0.58 -7.13 -5.07
CA PRO A 135 1.70 -8.02 -5.33
C PRO A 135 2.01 -8.83 -4.07
N TRP A 136 1.22 -9.88 -3.83
CA TRP A 136 1.28 -10.69 -2.61
C TRP A 136 2.68 -11.16 -2.22
N PRO A 137 3.56 -11.62 -3.15
CA PRO A 137 4.92 -12.02 -2.76
C PRO A 137 5.73 -10.85 -2.19
N ALA A 138 5.69 -9.69 -2.84
CA ALA A 138 6.41 -8.50 -2.39
C ALA A 138 5.81 -7.94 -1.10
N ALA A 139 4.48 -7.91 -0.98
CA ALA A 139 3.78 -7.49 0.24
C ALA A 139 4.09 -8.40 1.42
N ALA A 140 4.14 -9.71 1.20
CA ALA A 140 4.49 -10.67 2.26
C ALA A 140 5.91 -10.44 2.78
N ILE A 141 6.89 -10.28 1.89
CA ILE A 141 8.31 -10.19 2.26
C ILE A 141 8.68 -8.80 2.78
N LEU A 142 8.16 -7.73 2.17
CA LEU A 142 8.60 -6.36 2.44
C LEU A 142 7.69 -5.61 3.41
N VAL A 143 6.50 -6.12 3.71
CA VAL A 143 5.56 -5.45 4.62
C VAL A 143 5.14 -6.39 5.75
N VAL A 144 4.55 -7.54 5.42
CA VAL A 144 3.99 -8.45 6.44
C VAL A 144 5.08 -9.05 7.32
N LEU A 145 6.16 -9.55 6.72
CA LEU A 145 7.27 -10.14 7.46
C LEU A 145 7.96 -9.11 8.40
N PRO A 146 8.37 -7.91 7.92
CA PRO A 146 8.88 -6.86 8.79
C PRO A 146 7.91 -6.44 9.90
N LEU A 147 6.60 -6.36 9.62
CA LEU A 147 5.60 -6.08 10.65
C LEU A 147 5.47 -7.22 11.67
N ALA A 148 5.59 -8.47 11.25
CA ALA A 148 5.59 -9.61 12.16
C ALA A 148 6.83 -9.59 13.06
N MET A 149 8.00 -9.27 12.52
CA MET A 149 9.23 -9.07 13.29
C MET A 149 9.08 -7.91 14.28
N LEU A 150 8.49 -6.80 13.85
CA LEU A 150 8.13 -5.69 14.74
C LEU A 150 7.13 -6.11 15.81
N ALA A 151 6.18 -7.00 15.51
CA ALA A 151 5.21 -7.47 16.50
C ALA A 151 5.85 -8.33 17.60
N VAL A 152 6.96 -9.00 17.31
CA VAL A 152 7.73 -9.75 18.33
C VAL A 152 8.43 -8.79 19.29
N VAL A 153 9.01 -7.69 18.78
CA VAL A 153 9.79 -6.75 19.59
C VAL A 153 8.90 -5.68 20.26
N ALA A 154 7.94 -5.15 19.51
CA ALA A 154 7.06 -4.04 19.89
C ALA A 154 5.60 -4.32 19.46
N PRO A 155 4.91 -5.27 20.11
CA PRO A 155 3.57 -5.72 19.71
C PRO A 155 2.53 -4.60 19.68
N LEU A 156 2.59 -3.69 20.66
CA LEU A 156 1.66 -2.56 20.76
C LEU A 156 1.81 -1.60 19.57
N LEU A 157 3.07 -1.34 19.16
CA LEU A 157 3.37 -0.51 18.01
C LEU A 157 2.93 -1.18 16.70
N ALA A 158 3.21 -2.48 16.55
CA ALA A 158 2.76 -3.23 15.37
C ALA A 158 1.22 -3.26 15.27
N ALA A 159 0.51 -3.44 16.39
CA ALA A 159 -0.95 -3.39 16.42
C ALA A 159 -1.47 -2.00 16.04
N ALA A 160 -0.90 -0.93 16.59
CA ALA A 160 -1.25 0.44 16.24
C ALA A 160 -1.04 0.73 14.74
N LEU A 161 0.08 0.25 14.17
CA LEU A 161 0.39 0.41 12.75
C LEU A 161 -0.54 -0.41 11.85
N LEU A 162 -0.93 -1.62 12.25
CA LEU A 162 -1.94 -2.40 11.54
C LEU A 162 -3.29 -1.68 11.52
N VAL A 163 -3.71 -1.14 12.66
CA VAL A 163 -4.93 -0.33 12.75
C VAL A 163 -4.81 0.90 11.86
N ALA A 164 -3.67 1.60 11.87
CA ALA A 164 -3.42 2.75 11.01
C ALA A 164 -3.45 2.37 9.51
N ALA A 165 -2.84 1.25 9.13
CA ALA A 165 -2.79 0.77 7.75
C ALA A 165 -4.19 0.44 7.21
N VAL A 166 -5.07 -0.14 8.04
CA VAL A 166 -6.47 -0.42 7.68
C VAL A 166 -7.33 0.84 7.77
N ALA A 167 -7.11 1.70 8.76
CA ALA A 167 -7.86 2.94 8.93
C ALA A 167 -7.56 3.94 7.80
N THR A 168 -6.35 3.96 7.24
CA THR A 168 -5.97 4.88 6.17
C THR A 168 -6.91 4.82 4.95
N PRO A 169 -7.15 3.65 4.31
CA PRO A 169 -8.11 3.56 3.20
C PRO A 169 -9.56 3.80 3.63
N LEU A 170 -9.95 3.42 4.85
CA LEU A 170 -11.31 3.68 5.37
C LEU A 170 -11.57 5.17 5.60
N LEU A 171 -10.65 5.86 6.27
CA LEU A 171 -10.71 7.30 6.52
C LEU A 171 -10.61 8.05 5.21
N TYR A 172 -9.73 7.63 4.29
CA TYR A 172 -9.66 8.21 2.96
C TYR A 172 -11.01 8.09 2.24
N ALA A 173 -11.62 6.90 2.23
CA ALA A 173 -12.89 6.68 1.55
C ALA A 173 -14.10 7.35 2.25
N ARG A 174 -14.03 7.59 3.57
CA ARG A 174 -15.03 8.35 4.32
C ARG A 174 -14.92 9.87 4.14
N LEU A 175 -13.70 10.38 4.17
CA LEU A 175 -13.40 11.80 4.05
C LEU A 175 -13.35 12.26 2.60
N ASP A 176 -13.26 11.32 1.67
CA ASP A 176 -13.53 11.57 0.26
C ASP A 176 -15.00 12.01 0.15
N PRO A 177 -15.27 13.30 -0.15
CA PRO A 177 -16.64 13.77 -0.26
C PRO A 177 -17.26 13.07 -1.47
N THR A 178 -18.11 12.09 -1.20
CA THR A 178 -19.07 11.53 -2.13
C THR A 178 -20.30 12.43 -2.16
N ARG A 179 -20.11 13.68 -2.59
CA ARG A 179 -21.14 14.58 -3.14
C ARG A 179 -20.51 15.52 -4.14
#